data_AF-A0A945XV79-F1
#
_entry.id   AF-A0A945XV79-F1
#
_cell.length_a   1.000
_cell.length_b   1.000
_cell.length_c   1.000
_cell.angle_alpha   90.00
_cell.angle_beta   90.00
_cell.angle_gamma   90.00
#
_symmetry.space_group_name_H-M   'P 1'
#
loop_
_entity.id
_entity.type
_entity.pdbx_description
1 polymer ?
#
loop_
_entity_poly.entity_id
_entity_poly.type
_entity_poly.pdbx_seq_one_letter_code
_entity_poly.pdbx_strand_id
1 'polypeptide(L)'
;DNTVAAYWITNPDNTYVDNVAAGSDETGFWFSMPEHPNGAFLGSEDSLDTWPRRTPLREFRGNVSHSNYDGFMFDRNINEDNTFDLSFTAYTPLEDPADPYSEMVESHFEDLTAYKNRHGGFWGRGELHVFSNAKLADNAIGMTHSTGTFGSERFTSRLIDSLVVGETDNIGNPTTPEEIAYGRSLPKTSIPDFPIRGYEYYDYRHEVVNTTFVNYQDNDRRLTGALSWLLFTGAGVTTENTVRGAQFVNAKPVYFPNIDARFDSDNRGAVAYRSLAIHDLDGSVGGMGDAYILIHDGENDSVATDEVACEIQPSWNASVCTGDVGRLYFRAGQIASLPTPGTLRGGFGFGFVRPTFPPPGAARAAPAAPPAPPAPVALARNGKEFKITANQSTVRAGTEIQVLTEREEVSLSLTEMDQGSWVIFELPGFASAASGTQQGSMDAMRNANETSWFRGGDALWIKLVVSEALIMPIRPSNTQASITLSR
;
A
#
# COMPACT_ATOMS: atom_id res chain seq x y z
N ASP A 1 -18.35 18.31 -8.24
CA ASP A 1 -17.06 17.99 -8.86
C ASP A 1 -17.17 18.39 -10.33
N ASN A 2 -16.15 19.08 -10.85
CA ASN A 2 -16.10 19.60 -12.21
C ASN A 2 -14.98 18.94 -13.02
N THR A 3 -14.41 17.82 -12.56
CA THR A 3 -13.34 17.13 -13.29
C THR A 3 -13.87 16.56 -14.59
N VAL A 4 -13.21 16.89 -15.71
CA VAL A 4 -13.59 16.44 -17.05
C VAL A 4 -12.90 15.13 -17.42
N ALA A 5 -13.58 14.29 -18.20
CA ALA A 5 -12.97 13.11 -18.81
C ALA A 5 -13.21 13.10 -20.32
N ALA A 6 -12.23 12.63 -21.10
CA ALA A 6 -12.44 12.40 -22.53
C ALA A 6 -13.38 11.20 -22.75
N TYR A 7 -13.14 10.11 -22.03
CA TYR A 7 -14.05 8.97 -21.93
C TYR A 7 -14.50 8.81 -20.49
N TRP A 8 -15.80 8.95 -20.25
CA TRP A 8 -16.42 8.61 -18.97
C TRP A 8 -17.21 7.32 -19.12
N ILE A 9 -16.78 6.29 -18.41
CA ILE A 9 -17.25 4.92 -18.56
C ILE A 9 -17.91 4.48 -17.25
N THR A 10 -19.14 4.00 -17.34
CA THR A 10 -19.96 3.59 -16.19
C THR A 10 -20.50 2.16 -16.31
N ASN A 11 -20.07 1.40 -17.32
CA ASN A 11 -20.45 0.00 -17.50
C ASN A 11 -19.24 -0.76 -18.08
N PRO A 12 -18.71 -1.80 -17.40
CA PRO A 12 -17.52 -2.50 -17.85
C PRO A 12 -17.81 -3.51 -18.97
N ASP A 13 -19.09 -3.86 -19.18
CA ASP A 13 -19.52 -4.80 -20.20
C ASP A 13 -19.59 -4.13 -21.58
N ASN A 14 -18.42 -3.69 -22.06
CA ASN A 14 -18.22 -3.05 -23.36
C ASN A 14 -16.82 -3.37 -23.92
N THR A 15 -16.62 -3.10 -25.20
CA THR A 15 -15.37 -3.36 -25.91
C THR A 15 -14.61 -2.05 -26.11
N TYR A 16 -13.53 -1.86 -25.33
CA TYR A 16 -12.65 -0.70 -25.40
C TYR A 16 -11.35 -1.07 -26.11
N VAL A 17 -11.31 -0.86 -27.42
CA VAL A 17 -10.19 -1.28 -28.26
C VAL A 17 -9.62 -0.11 -29.04
N ASP A 18 -8.30 0.07 -28.93
CA ASP A 18 -7.52 1.01 -29.76
C ASP A 18 -8.03 2.47 -29.72
N ASN A 19 -8.63 2.88 -28.60
CA ASN A 19 -9.10 4.25 -28.39
C ASN A 19 -7.94 5.17 -27.97
N VAL A 20 -8.05 6.46 -28.27
CA VAL A 20 -7.06 7.47 -27.86
C VAL A 20 -7.75 8.61 -27.11
N ALA A 21 -7.31 8.85 -25.87
CA ALA A 21 -7.70 10.00 -25.07
C ALA A 21 -6.52 10.97 -24.93
N ALA A 22 -6.69 12.22 -25.36
CA ALA A 22 -5.62 13.20 -25.29
C ALA A 22 -6.11 14.60 -24.92
N GLY A 23 -5.34 15.29 -24.07
CA GLY A 23 -5.52 16.72 -23.80
C GLY A 23 -6.71 17.07 -22.90
N SER A 24 -7.24 16.12 -22.14
CA SER A 24 -8.21 16.39 -21.08
C SER A 24 -7.55 17.20 -19.96
N ASP A 25 -8.25 18.19 -19.41
CA ASP A 25 -7.74 18.98 -18.28
C ASP A 25 -7.51 18.09 -17.05
N GLU A 26 -8.32 17.01 -16.92
CA GLU A 26 -8.23 16.07 -15.81
C GLU A 26 -7.95 14.65 -16.30
N THR A 27 -8.97 13.87 -16.65
CA THR A 27 -8.80 12.44 -16.92
C THR A 27 -8.90 12.10 -18.41
N GLY A 28 -8.04 11.22 -18.92
CA GLY A 28 -8.23 10.62 -20.24
C GLY A 28 -9.40 9.62 -20.25
N PHE A 29 -9.21 8.47 -19.60
CA PHE A 29 -10.25 7.46 -19.40
C PHE A 29 -10.64 7.39 -17.92
N TRP A 30 -11.91 7.68 -17.62
CA TRP A 30 -12.47 7.53 -16.30
C TRP A 30 -13.43 6.34 -16.25
N PHE A 31 -12.98 5.26 -15.63
CA PHE A 31 -13.78 4.07 -15.36
C PHE A 31 -14.42 4.22 -13.97
N SER A 32 -15.60 4.81 -13.93
CA SER A 32 -16.35 5.20 -12.74
C SER A 32 -17.61 4.36 -12.64
N MET A 33 -17.49 3.17 -12.04
CA MET A 33 -18.54 2.15 -12.00
C MET A 33 -19.56 2.42 -10.89
N PRO A 34 -20.81 2.80 -11.17
CA PRO A 34 -21.84 2.89 -10.13
C PRO A 34 -22.29 1.51 -9.65
N GLU A 35 -22.95 1.44 -8.50
CA GLU A 35 -23.54 0.19 -8.01
C GLU A 35 -24.63 -0.32 -8.95
N HIS A 36 -25.49 0.60 -9.40
CA HIS A 36 -26.51 0.41 -10.43
C HIS A 36 -26.45 1.57 -11.44
N PRO A 37 -26.94 1.41 -12.69
CA PRO A 37 -27.08 2.51 -13.63
C PRO A 37 -27.80 3.74 -13.04
N ASN A 38 -27.21 4.92 -13.22
CA ASN A 38 -27.77 6.19 -12.74
C ASN A 38 -28.40 7.02 -13.87
N GLY A 39 -28.85 8.23 -13.55
CA GLY A 39 -29.34 9.20 -14.53
C GLY A 39 -30.67 8.77 -15.14
N ALA A 40 -30.75 8.69 -16.47
CA ALA A 40 -31.99 8.40 -17.20
C ALA A 40 -32.56 6.98 -16.93
N PHE A 41 -31.72 6.05 -16.47
CA PHE A 41 -32.12 4.67 -16.16
C PHE A 41 -32.45 4.46 -14.68
N LEU A 42 -32.23 5.45 -13.82
CA LEU A 42 -32.40 5.31 -12.37
C LEU A 42 -33.82 4.83 -12.02
N GLY A 43 -33.88 3.70 -11.30
CA GLY A 43 -35.14 3.09 -10.86
C GLY A 43 -35.91 2.31 -11.92
N SER A 44 -35.38 2.16 -13.13
CA SER A 44 -35.91 1.20 -14.12
C SER A 44 -35.61 -0.25 -13.71
N GLU A 45 -36.38 -1.20 -14.23
CA GLU A 45 -36.14 -2.64 -14.02
C GLU A 45 -34.72 -3.03 -14.45
N ASP A 46 -34.32 -2.65 -15.67
CA ASP A 46 -32.96 -2.87 -16.18
C ASP A 46 -31.86 -2.33 -15.25
N SER A 47 -32.09 -1.17 -14.62
CA SER A 47 -31.14 -0.60 -13.67
C SER A 47 -31.03 -1.41 -12.40
N LEU A 48 -32.13 -1.92 -11.87
CA LEU A 48 -32.13 -2.71 -10.63
C LEU A 48 -31.47 -4.08 -10.82
N ASP A 49 -31.47 -4.59 -12.06
CA ASP A 49 -30.87 -5.88 -12.41
C ASP A 49 -29.44 -5.78 -12.97
N THR A 50 -28.90 -4.57 -13.15
CA THR A 50 -27.53 -4.33 -13.66
C THR A 50 -26.60 -3.85 -12.56
N TRP A 51 -25.42 -4.48 -12.43
CA TRP A 51 -24.46 -4.24 -11.35
C TRP A 51 -23.05 -3.83 -11.84
N PRO A 52 -22.84 -2.61 -12.39
CA PRO A 52 -21.58 -2.27 -13.08
C PRO A 52 -20.30 -2.46 -12.25
N ARG A 53 -20.32 -2.23 -10.92
CA ARG A 53 -19.15 -2.49 -10.04
C ARG A 53 -18.72 -3.96 -9.98
N ARG A 54 -19.64 -4.88 -10.26
CA ARG A 54 -19.46 -6.34 -10.15
C ARG A 54 -19.51 -7.05 -11.50
N THR A 55 -19.94 -6.36 -12.55
CA THR A 55 -19.97 -6.95 -13.89
C THR A 55 -18.55 -7.17 -14.42
N PRO A 56 -18.19 -8.36 -14.92
CA PRO A 56 -16.90 -8.59 -15.56
C PRO A 56 -16.61 -7.64 -16.72
N LEU A 57 -15.34 -7.27 -16.85
CA LEU A 57 -14.85 -6.47 -17.96
C LEU A 57 -14.91 -7.32 -19.23
N ARG A 58 -15.59 -6.82 -20.27
CA ARG A 58 -15.66 -7.55 -21.54
C ARG A 58 -14.33 -7.54 -22.29
N GLU A 59 -13.85 -6.37 -22.69
CA GLU A 59 -12.55 -6.24 -23.38
C GLU A 59 -11.97 -4.84 -23.18
N PHE A 60 -10.70 -4.76 -22.77
CA PHE A 60 -9.96 -3.50 -22.71
C PHE A 60 -8.54 -3.70 -23.20
N ARG A 61 -8.26 -3.28 -24.44
CA ARG A 61 -6.91 -3.41 -25.02
C ARG A 61 -6.49 -2.28 -25.96
N GLY A 62 -5.20 -2.00 -26.00
CA GLY A 62 -4.59 -1.08 -26.98
C GLY A 62 -4.97 0.40 -26.79
N ASN A 63 -5.63 0.75 -25.69
CA ASN A 63 -6.05 2.12 -25.44
C ASN A 63 -4.86 3.01 -25.05
N VAL A 64 -4.85 4.24 -25.54
CA VAL A 64 -3.77 5.22 -25.35
C VAL A 64 -4.31 6.45 -24.62
N SER A 65 -3.66 6.87 -23.53
CA SER A 65 -4.02 8.08 -22.78
C SER A 65 -2.83 9.00 -22.54
N HIS A 66 -2.85 10.21 -23.10
CA HIS A 66 -1.70 11.11 -22.97
C HIS A 66 -2.04 12.60 -22.86
N SER A 67 -1.10 13.38 -22.35
CA SER A 67 -1.25 14.84 -22.26
C SER A 67 -2.45 15.28 -21.40
N ASN A 68 -2.86 14.46 -20.43
CA ASN A 68 -3.91 14.77 -19.45
C ASN A 68 -3.29 15.14 -18.09
N TYR A 69 -4.11 15.42 -17.07
CA TYR A 69 -3.64 15.34 -15.69
C TYR A 69 -3.42 13.87 -15.30
N ASP A 70 -4.46 13.04 -15.33
CA ASP A 70 -4.41 11.58 -15.14
C ASP A 70 -4.76 10.83 -16.44
N GLY A 71 -3.99 9.78 -16.76
CA GLY A 71 -4.18 8.98 -17.96
C GLY A 71 -5.41 8.08 -17.88
N PHE A 72 -5.33 7.05 -17.05
CA PHE A 72 -6.42 6.12 -16.74
C PHE A 72 -6.80 6.25 -15.26
N MET A 73 -8.07 6.51 -14.95
CA MET A 73 -8.61 6.63 -13.60
C MET A 73 -9.71 5.59 -13.39
N PHE A 74 -9.38 4.48 -12.73
CA PHE A 74 -10.30 3.37 -12.44
C PHE A 74 -10.66 3.36 -10.95
N ASP A 75 -11.09 4.52 -10.45
CA ASP A 75 -11.49 4.80 -9.08
C ASP A 75 -12.50 5.95 -9.10
N ARG A 76 -12.88 6.46 -7.92
CA ARG A 76 -13.81 7.58 -7.77
C ARG A 76 -15.14 7.27 -8.46
N ASN A 77 -15.74 6.16 -8.05
CA ASN A 77 -16.96 5.70 -8.68
C ASN A 77 -18.12 6.65 -8.36
N ILE A 78 -18.98 6.88 -9.36
CA ILE A 78 -20.13 7.75 -9.23
C ILE A 78 -21.19 7.09 -8.32
N ASN A 79 -21.75 7.89 -7.40
CA ASN A 79 -22.90 7.55 -6.58
C ASN A 79 -24.20 8.06 -7.22
N GLU A 80 -25.35 7.56 -6.76
CA GLU A 80 -26.68 7.99 -7.22
C GLU A 80 -26.90 9.51 -7.07
N ASP A 81 -26.33 10.12 -6.03
CA ASP A 81 -26.41 11.56 -5.76
C ASP A 81 -25.44 12.41 -6.61
N ASN A 82 -24.78 11.82 -7.61
CA ASN A 82 -23.75 12.42 -8.46
C ASN A 82 -22.51 12.92 -7.70
N THR A 83 -22.27 12.41 -6.49
CA THR A 83 -20.97 12.55 -5.83
C THR A 83 -20.06 11.37 -6.19
N PHE A 84 -18.76 11.54 -5.98
CA PHE A 84 -17.78 10.47 -6.14
C PHE A 84 -17.31 9.99 -4.77
N ASP A 85 -17.26 8.67 -4.60
CA ASP A 85 -16.72 8.07 -3.38
C ASP A 85 -15.21 7.83 -3.54
N LEU A 86 -14.42 8.41 -2.64
CA LEU A 86 -12.96 8.36 -2.63
C LEU A 86 -12.39 7.21 -1.79
N SER A 87 -13.22 6.49 -1.04
CA SER A 87 -12.76 5.72 0.11
C SER A 87 -13.20 4.25 0.09
N PHE A 88 -14.36 3.89 -0.48
CA PHE A 88 -14.92 2.55 -0.31
C PHE A 88 -15.60 1.93 -1.54
N THR A 89 -15.66 2.64 -2.67
CA THR A 89 -16.23 2.08 -3.89
C THR A 89 -15.12 1.55 -4.78
N ALA A 90 -15.18 0.29 -5.17
CA ALA A 90 -14.16 -0.35 -5.97
C ALA A 90 -14.77 -1.18 -7.09
N TYR A 91 -14.02 -1.34 -8.18
CA TYR A 91 -14.38 -2.27 -9.22
C TYR A 91 -13.89 -3.67 -8.80
N THR A 92 -14.84 -4.58 -8.59
CA THR A 92 -14.63 -5.92 -7.98
C THR A 92 -15.51 -6.93 -8.70
N PRO A 93 -15.12 -7.32 -9.93
CA PRO A 93 -15.97 -8.13 -10.81
C PRO A 93 -16.19 -9.54 -10.25
N LEU A 94 -17.43 -10.02 -10.32
CA LEU A 94 -17.85 -11.33 -9.81
C LEU A 94 -18.33 -12.23 -10.95
N GLU A 95 -18.23 -13.56 -10.77
CA GLU A 95 -18.78 -14.55 -11.71
C GLU A 95 -20.29 -14.37 -11.92
N ASP A 96 -21.05 -14.21 -10.85
CA ASP A 96 -22.43 -13.71 -10.86
C ASP A 96 -22.47 -12.29 -10.25
N PRO A 97 -22.64 -11.23 -11.07
CA PRO A 97 -22.73 -9.85 -10.59
C PRO A 97 -23.88 -9.58 -9.62
N ALA A 98 -24.97 -10.35 -9.71
CA ALA A 98 -26.15 -10.18 -8.87
C ALA A 98 -25.98 -10.82 -7.48
N ASP A 99 -25.08 -11.80 -7.33
CA ASP A 99 -24.74 -12.40 -6.04
C ASP A 99 -23.45 -11.76 -5.46
N PRO A 100 -23.56 -10.90 -4.42
CA PRO A 100 -22.39 -10.29 -3.79
C PRO A 100 -21.44 -11.29 -3.09
N TYR A 101 -21.82 -12.57 -2.98
CA TYR A 101 -21.00 -13.64 -2.42
C TYR A 101 -20.34 -14.53 -3.47
N SER A 102 -20.65 -14.32 -4.75
CA SER A 102 -20.02 -15.01 -5.87
C SER A 102 -18.50 -14.83 -5.86
N GLU A 103 -17.79 -15.77 -6.50
CA GLU A 103 -16.34 -15.69 -6.68
C GLU A 103 -15.96 -14.43 -7.46
N MET A 104 -14.86 -13.78 -7.06
CA MET A 104 -14.30 -12.64 -7.76
C MET A 104 -13.42 -13.12 -8.92
N VAL A 105 -13.56 -12.50 -10.08
CA VAL A 105 -12.86 -12.87 -11.32
C VAL A 105 -11.80 -11.84 -11.69
N GLU A 106 -10.80 -12.21 -12.49
CA GLU A 106 -9.79 -11.26 -12.96
C GLU A 106 -10.38 -10.28 -13.98
N SER A 107 -9.89 -9.04 -13.97
CA SER A 107 -10.03 -8.14 -15.11
C SER A 107 -8.67 -7.90 -15.75
N HIS A 108 -8.61 -8.15 -17.05
CA HIS A 108 -7.41 -8.01 -17.86
C HIS A 108 -7.45 -6.70 -18.63
N PHE A 109 -6.45 -5.86 -18.40
CA PHE A 109 -6.22 -4.64 -19.15
C PHE A 109 -4.91 -4.82 -19.93
N GLU A 110 -5.03 -4.88 -21.25
CA GLU A 110 -3.93 -5.30 -22.12
C GLU A 110 -3.43 -4.13 -22.97
N ASP A 111 -2.13 -4.09 -23.24
CA ASP A 111 -1.54 -3.16 -24.20
C ASP A 111 -1.83 -1.66 -23.92
N LEU A 112 -2.12 -1.28 -22.67
CA LEU A 112 -2.35 0.14 -22.37
C LEU A 112 -1.10 0.96 -22.61
N THR A 113 -1.28 2.15 -23.15
CA THR A 113 -0.19 3.13 -23.27
C THR A 113 -0.58 4.42 -22.58
N ALA A 114 0.16 4.85 -21.56
CA ALA A 114 -0.06 6.14 -20.92
C ALA A 114 1.21 6.96 -20.87
N TYR A 115 1.20 8.16 -21.46
CA TYR A 115 2.39 9.00 -21.44
C TYR A 115 2.12 10.49 -21.30
N LYS A 116 3.12 11.22 -20.80
CA LYS A 116 3.06 12.69 -20.70
C LYS A 116 1.82 13.20 -19.95
N ASN A 117 1.28 12.42 -19.02
CA ASN A 117 0.25 12.90 -18.12
C ASN A 117 0.93 13.66 -16.98
N ARG A 118 0.37 14.80 -16.57
CA ARG A 118 1.00 15.67 -15.55
C ARG A 118 1.03 15.01 -14.18
N HIS A 119 0.17 14.03 -13.92
CA HIS A 119 0.04 13.25 -12.70
C HIS A 119 0.30 11.76 -12.98
N GLY A 120 -0.72 10.90 -12.89
CA GLY A 120 -0.60 9.46 -13.03
C GLY A 120 -0.78 8.99 -14.48
N GLY A 121 0.01 8.00 -14.90
CA GLY A 121 -0.32 7.23 -16.10
C GLY A 121 -1.55 6.35 -15.87
N PHE A 122 -1.60 5.71 -14.70
CA PHE A 122 -2.70 4.88 -14.25
C PHE A 122 -2.94 5.07 -12.74
N TRP A 123 -4.20 5.26 -12.35
CA TRP A 123 -4.71 5.13 -10.99
C TRP A 123 -5.89 4.16 -11.00
N GLY A 124 -5.97 3.24 -10.04
CA GLY A 124 -7.14 2.36 -9.93
C GLY A 124 -7.41 1.88 -8.51
N ARG A 125 -8.62 1.36 -8.31
CA ARG A 125 -9.05 0.70 -7.07
C ARG A 125 -9.85 -0.56 -7.35
N GLY A 126 -9.50 -1.65 -6.68
CA GLY A 126 -10.17 -2.95 -6.86
C GLY A 126 -9.31 -4.12 -6.43
N GLU A 127 -9.60 -5.29 -6.97
CA GLU A 127 -8.83 -6.52 -6.75
C GLU A 127 -8.71 -7.28 -8.07
N LEU A 128 -7.76 -8.20 -8.14
CA LEU A 128 -7.61 -9.11 -9.28
C LEU A 128 -7.44 -8.40 -10.64
N HIS A 129 -6.84 -7.21 -10.61
CA HIS A 129 -6.58 -6.41 -11.80
C HIS A 129 -5.22 -6.75 -12.41
N VAL A 130 -5.23 -7.25 -13.64
CA VAL A 130 -4.02 -7.68 -14.37
C VAL A 130 -3.74 -6.71 -15.50
N PHE A 131 -2.56 -6.10 -15.47
CA PHE A 131 -2.07 -5.17 -16.48
C PHE A 131 -0.93 -5.82 -17.25
N SER A 132 -1.18 -6.16 -18.51
CA SER A 132 -0.21 -6.89 -19.35
C SER A 132 0.28 -6.02 -20.49
N ASN A 133 1.59 -6.03 -20.74
CA ASN A 133 2.22 -5.26 -21.81
C ASN A 133 1.88 -3.76 -21.80
N ALA A 134 1.79 -3.17 -20.61
CA ALA A 134 1.57 -1.73 -20.45
C ALA A 134 2.84 -0.96 -20.83
N LYS A 135 2.66 0.20 -21.49
CA LYS A 135 3.73 1.17 -21.77
C LYS A 135 3.43 2.49 -21.07
N LEU A 136 4.20 2.80 -20.02
CA LEU A 136 3.97 3.97 -19.17
C LEU A 136 5.18 4.89 -19.26
N ALA A 137 5.05 6.13 -19.75
CA ALA A 137 6.21 6.98 -20.02
C ALA A 137 6.02 8.45 -19.64
N ASP A 138 7.02 9.11 -19.07
CA ASP A 138 7.00 10.56 -18.79
C ASP A 138 5.82 11.04 -17.91
N ASN A 139 5.26 10.16 -17.09
CA ASN A 139 4.25 10.51 -16.09
C ASN A 139 4.94 10.89 -14.76
N ALA A 140 4.26 11.64 -13.88
CA ALA A 140 4.79 11.86 -12.52
C ALA A 140 4.90 10.53 -11.77
N ILE A 141 3.88 9.71 -11.95
CA ILE A 141 3.72 8.38 -11.39
C ILE A 141 3.26 7.50 -12.56
N GLY A 142 3.99 6.43 -12.88
CA GLY A 142 3.58 5.54 -13.96
C GLY A 142 2.27 4.83 -13.64
N MET A 143 2.22 4.10 -12.52
CA MET A 143 1.05 3.36 -12.08
C MET A 143 0.90 3.33 -10.56
N THR A 144 -0.32 3.58 -10.12
CA THR A 144 -0.82 3.42 -8.74
C THR A 144 -2.05 2.54 -8.78
N HIS A 145 -2.17 1.64 -7.81
CA HIS A 145 -3.40 0.87 -7.61
C HIS A 145 -3.68 0.76 -6.13
N SER A 146 -4.92 0.53 -5.73
CA SER A 146 -5.34 0.44 -4.34
C SER A 146 -6.36 -0.69 -4.17
N THR A 147 -6.33 -1.34 -3.02
CA THR A 147 -7.31 -2.36 -2.65
C THR A 147 -8.73 -1.79 -2.57
N GLY A 148 -9.71 -2.58 -3.01
CA GLY A 148 -11.13 -2.32 -2.75
C GLY A 148 -11.66 -3.04 -1.52
N THR A 149 -10.95 -4.07 -1.07
CA THR A 149 -11.48 -5.06 -0.10
C THR A 149 -10.51 -5.45 1.01
N PHE A 150 -9.32 -4.84 1.05
CA PHE A 150 -8.30 -4.92 2.09
C PHE A 150 -7.82 -6.36 2.36
N GLY A 151 -7.18 -6.96 1.34
CA GLY A 151 -6.55 -8.27 1.47
C GLY A 151 -7.55 -9.44 1.45
N SER A 152 -8.71 -9.24 0.82
CA SER A 152 -9.70 -10.32 0.67
C SER A 152 -9.36 -11.30 -0.45
N GLU A 153 -8.48 -10.90 -1.38
CA GLU A 153 -8.14 -11.65 -2.59
C GLU A 153 -6.63 -11.86 -2.76
N ARG A 154 -6.26 -12.81 -3.63
CA ARG A 154 -4.87 -13.25 -3.89
C ARG A 154 -3.91 -12.11 -4.27
N PHE A 155 -4.41 -11.07 -4.94
CA PHE A 155 -3.68 -9.84 -5.21
C PHE A 155 -4.65 -8.69 -5.52
N THR A 156 -4.23 -7.48 -5.17
CA THR A 156 -4.89 -6.22 -5.54
C THR A 156 -4.68 -5.95 -7.03
N SER A 157 -3.41 -5.90 -7.45
CA SER A 157 -3.04 -5.64 -8.84
C SER A 157 -1.74 -6.33 -9.24
N ARG A 158 -1.59 -6.61 -10.53
CA ARG A 158 -0.39 -7.21 -11.09
C ARG A 158 0.02 -6.49 -12.39
N LEU A 159 1.27 -6.02 -12.46
CA LEU A 159 1.87 -5.46 -13.66
C LEU A 159 2.82 -6.51 -14.27
N ILE A 160 2.59 -6.92 -15.53
CA ILE A 160 3.30 -8.03 -16.16
C ILE A 160 3.86 -7.61 -17.53
N ASP A 161 5.07 -8.05 -17.83
CA ASP A 161 5.71 -7.97 -19.16
C ASP A 161 5.63 -6.55 -19.76
N SER A 162 5.86 -5.53 -18.90
CA SER A 162 5.56 -4.13 -19.21
C SER A 162 6.83 -3.27 -19.34
N LEU A 163 6.68 -2.09 -19.93
CA LEU A 163 7.73 -1.10 -20.11
C LEU A 163 7.35 0.21 -19.41
N VAL A 164 8.19 0.65 -18.49
CA VAL A 164 7.97 1.88 -17.70
C VAL A 164 9.17 2.81 -17.85
N VAL A 165 8.96 4.02 -18.38
CA VAL A 165 10.02 4.94 -18.77
C VAL A 165 9.87 6.26 -18.00
N GLY A 166 10.87 6.62 -17.21
CA GLY A 166 10.88 7.87 -16.46
C GLY A 166 10.91 9.08 -17.39
N GLU A 167 11.91 9.12 -18.25
CA GLU A 167 12.10 10.19 -19.22
C GLU A 167 12.43 9.64 -20.62
N THR A 168 11.58 9.93 -21.60
CA THR A 168 11.85 9.62 -23.02
C THR A 168 12.56 10.79 -23.72
N ASP A 169 13.01 10.58 -24.97
CA ASP A 169 13.55 11.64 -25.84
C ASP A 169 12.49 12.66 -26.28
N ASN A 170 11.19 12.37 -26.07
CA ASN A 170 10.14 13.35 -26.32
C ASN A 170 10.22 14.45 -25.25
N ILE A 171 10.79 15.61 -25.58
CA ILE A 171 10.93 16.73 -24.62
C ILE A 171 9.61 17.45 -24.33
N GLY A 172 8.53 17.19 -25.07
CA GLY A 172 7.26 17.92 -24.95
C GLY A 172 7.36 19.38 -25.39
N ASN A 173 6.47 20.22 -24.85
CA ASN A 173 6.39 21.65 -25.13
C ASN A 173 6.65 22.42 -23.82
N PRO A 174 7.90 22.69 -23.44
CA PRO A 174 8.22 23.42 -22.21
C PRO A 174 7.68 24.85 -22.28
N THR A 175 6.88 25.27 -21.30
CA THR A 175 6.29 26.62 -21.24
C THR A 175 6.55 27.34 -19.92
N THR A 176 6.74 26.63 -18.81
CA THR A 176 7.10 27.27 -17.54
C THR A 176 8.60 27.61 -17.50
N PRO A 177 9.04 28.60 -16.69
CA PRO A 177 10.47 28.90 -16.52
C PRO A 177 11.31 27.67 -16.14
N GLU A 178 10.78 26.79 -15.31
CA GLU A 178 11.45 25.58 -14.83
C GLU A 178 11.55 24.51 -15.92
N GLU A 179 10.52 24.36 -16.75
CA GLU A 179 10.56 23.50 -17.93
C GLU A 179 11.56 24.00 -18.97
N ILE A 180 11.57 25.32 -19.23
CA ILE A 180 12.50 25.96 -20.17
C ILE A 180 13.94 25.81 -19.67
N ALA A 181 14.19 26.05 -18.38
CA ALA A 181 15.52 25.92 -17.79
C ALA A 181 16.07 24.49 -17.86
N TYR A 182 15.19 23.49 -17.83
CA TYR A 182 15.56 22.09 -17.95
C TYR A 182 15.58 21.56 -19.39
N GLY A 183 14.91 22.25 -20.31
CA GLY A 183 14.83 21.87 -21.72
C GLY A 183 13.74 20.85 -22.04
N ARG A 184 12.82 20.55 -21.12
CA ARG A 184 11.66 19.66 -21.37
C ARG A 184 10.48 19.93 -20.43
N SER A 185 9.29 19.50 -20.86
CA SER A 185 8.09 19.51 -20.04
C SER A 185 8.23 18.64 -18.79
N LEU A 186 7.55 19.05 -17.72
CA LEU A 186 7.63 18.40 -16.42
C LEU A 186 6.31 17.77 -15.97
N PRO A 187 6.32 16.54 -15.44
CA PRO A 187 5.22 16.13 -14.59
C PRO A 187 5.14 17.07 -13.36
N LYS A 188 3.93 17.27 -12.82
CA LYS A 188 3.61 18.16 -11.68
C LYS A 188 4.34 19.52 -11.75
N THR A 189 3.97 20.38 -12.70
CA THR A 189 4.59 21.70 -12.91
C THR A 189 4.63 22.60 -11.67
N SER A 190 3.67 22.45 -10.75
CA SER A 190 3.63 23.19 -9.48
C SER A 190 4.69 22.75 -8.45
N ILE A 191 5.29 21.57 -8.64
CA ILE A 191 6.32 21.00 -7.78
C ILE A 191 7.43 20.44 -8.68
N PRO A 192 8.28 21.30 -9.26
CA PRO A 192 9.27 20.90 -10.28
C PRO A 192 10.30 19.87 -9.80
N ASP A 193 10.48 19.75 -8.48
CA ASP A 193 11.35 18.80 -7.79
C ASP A 193 10.63 17.51 -7.33
N PHE A 194 9.36 17.31 -7.73
CA PHE A 194 8.58 16.13 -7.35
C PHE A 194 9.30 14.84 -7.77
N PRO A 195 9.53 13.90 -6.85
CA PRO A 195 10.26 12.67 -7.15
C PRO A 195 9.40 11.73 -7.99
N ILE A 196 9.76 11.61 -9.26
CA ILE A 196 9.01 10.78 -10.21
C ILE A 196 9.28 9.30 -9.96
N ARG A 197 8.26 8.47 -10.22
CA ARG A 197 8.37 7.02 -10.06
C ARG A 197 7.59 6.21 -11.07
N GLY A 198 8.04 5.00 -11.33
CA GLY A 198 7.45 4.10 -12.33
C GLY A 198 6.25 3.35 -11.79
N TYR A 199 6.48 2.46 -10.84
CA TYR A 199 5.42 1.77 -10.13
C TYR A 199 5.43 2.19 -8.67
N GLU A 200 4.26 2.52 -8.13
CA GLU A 200 4.10 2.75 -6.70
C GLU A 200 3.23 1.70 -6.05
N TYR A 201 3.77 1.03 -5.03
CA TYR A 201 3.04 0.14 -4.14
C TYR A 201 2.10 0.95 -3.25
N TYR A 202 0.87 0.50 -3.10
CA TYR A 202 -0.13 1.20 -2.30
C TYR A 202 -1.32 0.28 -1.96
N ASP A 203 -1.61 0.07 -0.68
CA ASP A 203 -2.77 -0.71 -0.24
C ASP A 203 -2.76 -2.21 -0.61
N TYR A 204 -2.21 -3.01 0.31
CA TYR A 204 -2.19 -4.48 0.29
C TYR A 204 -1.31 -5.07 -0.83
N ARG A 205 -1.76 -6.11 -1.55
CA ARG A 205 -0.89 -7.09 -2.23
C ARG A 205 -0.73 -6.76 -3.70
N HIS A 206 0.45 -6.30 -4.09
CA HIS A 206 0.79 -6.00 -5.48
C HIS A 206 1.91 -6.89 -5.96
N GLU A 207 1.95 -7.08 -7.28
CA GLU A 207 2.96 -7.91 -7.93
C GLU A 207 3.48 -7.22 -9.19
N VAL A 208 4.79 -7.02 -9.27
CA VAL A 208 5.48 -6.52 -10.46
C VAL A 208 6.31 -7.67 -11.05
N VAL A 209 6.00 -8.06 -12.29
CA VAL A 209 6.58 -9.25 -12.93
C VAL A 209 7.16 -8.87 -14.29
N ASN A 210 8.41 -9.25 -14.55
CA ASN A 210 9.06 -9.11 -15.87
C ASN A 210 8.96 -7.70 -16.47
N THR A 211 9.03 -6.67 -15.64
CA THR A 211 8.84 -5.28 -16.07
C THR A 211 10.18 -4.58 -16.24
N THR A 212 10.36 -3.90 -17.37
CA THR A 212 11.57 -3.12 -17.67
C THR A 212 11.34 -1.65 -17.32
N PHE A 213 12.23 -1.11 -16.50
CA PHE A 213 12.28 0.29 -16.10
C PHE A 213 13.43 1.01 -16.78
N VAL A 214 13.15 2.15 -17.41
CA VAL A 214 14.10 2.88 -18.24
C VAL A 214 14.17 4.35 -17.84
N ASN A 215 15.38 4.93 -17.79
CA ASN A 215 15.59 6.37 -17.61
C ASN A 215 14.98 6.99 -16.34
N TYR A 216 15.04 6.28 -15.22
CA TYR A 216 14.83 6.86 -13.88
C TYR A 216 16.19 7.29 -13.32
N GLN A 217 16.71 8.42 -13.81
CA GLN A 217 17.99 8.98 -13.33
C GLN A 217 17.74 10.24 -12.53
N ASP A 218 18.43 10.33 -11.39
CA ASP A 218 18.51 11.57 -10.63
C ASP A 218 19.16 12.66 -11.48
N ASN A 219 18.78 13.90 -11.21
CA ASN A 219 19.41 15.08 -11.80
C ASN A 219 19.41 16.23 -10.78
N ASP A 220 20.00 17.36 -11.16
CA ASP A 220 20.14 18.54 -10.30
C ASP A 220 18.79 19.11 -9.82
N ARG A 221 17.67 18.70 -10.42
CA ARG A 221 16.35 19.22 -10.09
C ARG A 221 15.49 18.26 -9.28
N ARG A 222 15.56 16.96 -9.54
CA ARG A 222 14.77 15.96 -8.82
C ARG A 222 15.47 14.63 -8.72
N LEU A 223 15.08 13.91 -7.67
CA LEU A 223 15.41 12.50 -7.49
C LEU A 223 14.31 11.63 -8.11
N THR A 224 14.61 10.38 -8.39
CA THR A 224 13.74 9.47 -9.13
C THR A 224 13.78 8.07 -8.53
N GLY A 225 12.79 7.22 -8.79
CA GLY A 225 12.87 5.80 -8.44
C GLY A 225 11.98 4.97 -9.34
N ALA A 226 12.50 3.92 -9.96
CA ALA A 226 11.67 3.06 -10.80
C ALA A 226 10.53 2.41 -9.99
N LEU A 227 10.82 1.98 -8.77
CA LEU A 227 9.87 1.48 -7.78
C LEU A 227 9.86 2.38 -6.54
N SER A 228 8.68 2.56 -5.94
CA SER A 228 8.48 3.30 -4.70
C SER A 228 7.14 2.89 -4.08
N TRP A 229 6.73 3.58 -3.03
CA TRP A 229 5.39 3.54 -2.46
C TRP A 229 4.61 4.81 -2.79
N LEU A 230 3.27 4.77 -2.66
CA LEU A 230 2.48 6.00 -2.58
C LEU A 230 3.04 6.84 -1.45
N LEU A 231 3.54 8.02 -1.80
CA LEU A 231 4.30 8.84 -0.87
C LEU A 231 3.44 9.20 0.33
N PHE A 232 3.95 8.82 1.51
CA PHE A 232 3.44 9.21 2.82
C PHE A 232 2.03 8.68 3.12
N THR A 233 1.62 7.61 2.43
CA THR A 233 0.37 6.94 2.73
C THR A 233 0.33 6.42 4.17
N GLY A 234 -0.85 6.54 4.78
CA GLY A 234 -1.20 5.92 6.06
C GLY A 234 -2.09 4.69 5.91
N ALA A 235 -2.35 4.27 4.67
CA ALA A 235 -3.30 3.20 4.36
C ALA A 235 -2.71 1.80 4.61
N GLY A 236 -3.40 0.72 4.23
CA GLY A 236 -2.98 -0.63 4.59
C GLY A 236 -1.66 -1.04 3.92
N VAL A 237 -0.82 -1.82 4.60
CA VAL A 237 0.44 -2.31 4.05
C VAL A 237 0.67 -3.76 4.38
N THR A 238 1.35 -4.47 3.49
CA THR A 238 1.84 -5.83 3.68
C THR A 238 3.32 -5.89 3.29
N THR A 239 4.12 -6.69 3.98
CA THR A 239 5.52 -6.96 3.63
C THR A 239 5.63 -7.76 2.32
N GLU A 240 4.53 -8.38 1.95
CA GLU A 240 4.38 -9.30 0.83
C GLU A 240 3.94 -8.59 -0.46
N ASN A 241 4.46 -7.37 -0.69
CA ASN A 241 4.40 -6.68 -1.97
C ASN A 241 5.57 -7.11 -2.83
N THR A 242 5.33 -7.81 -3.93
CA THR A 242 6.37 -8.62 -4.58
C THR A 242 6.86 -8.05 -5.90
N VAL A 243 8.14 -8.27 -6.18
CA VAL A 243 8.75 -8.01 -7.48
C VAL A 243 9.60 -9.21 -7.90
N ARG A 244 9.58 -9.52 -9.21
CA ARG A 244 10.46 -10.50 -9.84
C ARG A 244 10.70 -10.19 -11.31
N GLY A 245 11.87 -10.58 -11.83
CA GLY A 245 12.23 -10.40 -13.24
C GLY A 245 12.33 -8.94 -13.69
N ALA A 246 12.46 -7.99 -12.76
CA ALA A 246 12.61 -6.58 -13.09
C ALA A 246 13.92 -6.33 -13.84
N GLN A 247 13.91 -5.37 -14.78
CA GLN A 247 15.11 -4.95 -15.49
C GLN A 247 15.26 -3.43 -15.41
N PHE A 248 16.48 -2.95 -15.27
CA PHE A 248 16.77 -1.52 -15.11
C PHE A 248 17.78 -1.06 -16.17
N VAL A 249 17.37 -0.12 -17.02
CA VAL A 249 18.21 0.47 -18.07
C VAL A 249 18.34 1.96 -17.80
N ASN A 250 19.53 2.40 -17.36
CA ASN A 250 19.75 3.77 -16.89
C ASN A 250 18.67 4.18 -15.87
N ALA A 251 18.42 3.32 -14.88
CA ALA A 251 17.35 3.54 -13.91
C ALA A 251 17.85 3.23 -12.50
N LYS A 252 17.55 4.14 -11.56
CA LYS A 252 17.70 3.92 -10.13
C LYS A 252 16.53 3.03 -9.68
N PRO A 253 16.79 1.80 -9.21
CA PRO A 253 15.74 0.80 -8.99
C PRO A 253 14.67 1.23 -8.01
N VAL A 254 15.09 1.80 -6.88
CA VAL A 254 14.20 2.19 -5.78
C VAL A 254 14.58 3.58 -5.30
N TYR A 255 13.58 4.35 -4.87
CA TYR A 255 13.83 5.55 -4.08
C TYR A 255 12.67 5.84 -3.13
N PHE A 256 12.99 5.99 -1.85
CA PHE A 256 12.06 6.40 -0.81
C PHE A 256 12.41 7.83 -0.35
N PRO A 257 11.78 8.88 -0.91
CA PRO A 257 12.07 10.23 -0.48
C PRO A 257 11.78 10.44 1.02
N ASN A 258 12.57 11.31 1.64
CA ASN A 258 12.28 11.81 2.98
C ASN A 258 10.90 12.47 2.98
N ILE A 259 10.23 12.42 4.13
CA ILE A 259 8.88 12.97 4.27
C ILE A 259 8.91 14.49 4.06
N ASP A 260 8.28 14.93 2.97
CA ASP A 260 8.06 16.33 2.63
C ASP A 260 6.58 16.52 2.33
N ALA A 261 5.88 17.29 3.15
CA ALA A 261 4.43 17.49 3.03
C ALA A 261 3.99 18.00 1.64
N ARG A 262 4.89 18.59 0.84
CA ARG A 262 4.59 18.99 -0.54
C ARG A 262 4.31 17.81 -1.45
N PHE A 263 4.94 16.66 -1.24
CA PHE A 263 4.74 15.47 -2.08
C PHE A 263 3.62 14.56 -1.59
N ASP A 264 3.03 14.87 -0.43
CA ASP A 264 1.97 14.09 0.17
C ASP A 264 0.72 14.08 -0.69
N SER A 265 0.17 12.89 -0.92
CA SER A 265 -1.07 12.68 -1.65
C SER A 265 -2.23 12.28 -0.75
N ASP A 266 -1.98 11.87 0.49
CA ASP A 266 -2.96 11.18 1.34
C ASP A 266 -3.14 11.88 2.70
N ASN A 267 -2.11 12.56 3.23
CA ASN A 267 -2.12 13.30 4.50
C ASN A 267 -2.58 12.44 5.70
N ARG A 268 -2.31 11.13 5.65
CA ARG A 268 -2.73 10.13 6.65
C ARG A 268 -1.64 9.74 7.64
N GLY A 269 -0.72 10.66 7.91
CA GLY A 269 0.31 10.47 8.93
C GLY A 269 1.37 9.43 8.59
N ALA A 270 1.47 8.97 7.34
CA ALA A 270 2.60 8.19 6.78
C ALA A 270 2.98 6.91 7.54
N VAL A 271 2.05 6.29 8.26
CA VAL A 271 2.33 5.10 9.06
C VAL A 271 2.77 3.93 8.17
N ALA A 272 2.07 3.75 7.05
CA ALA A 272 2.37 2.70 6.09
C ALA A 272 3.69 2.94 5.38
N TYR A 273 3.93 4.17 4.94
CA TYR A 273 5.20 4.56 4.34
C TYR A 273 6.39 4.31 5.28
N ARG A 274 6.27 4.60 6.58
CA ARG A 274 7.34 4.31 7.58
C ARG A 274 7.54 2.82 7.89
N SER A 275 6.62 1.97 7.46
CA SER A 275 6.68 0.52 7.67
C SER A 275 6.51 -0.23 6.35
N LEU A 276 7.01 0.39 5.28
CA LEU A 276 6.99 -0.14 3.93
C LEU A 276 7.94 -1.33 3.80
N ALA A 277 7.65 -2.20 2.85
CA ALA A 277 8.57 -3.25 2.39
C ALA A 277 8.28 -3.58 0.93
N ILE A 278 9.30 -3.95 0.17
CA ILE A 278 9.15 -4.60 -1.13
C ILE A 278 9.89 -5.93 -1.04
N HIS A 279 9.19 -7.03 -1.29
CA HIS A 279 9.77 -8.36 -1.33
C HIS A 279 10.30 -8.66 -2.74
N ASP A 280 11.62 -8.59 -2.90
CA ASP A 280 12.34 -8.99 -4.10
C ASP A 280 12.58 -10.50 -4.10
N LEU A 281 11.77 -11.21 -4.87
CA LEU A 281 11.71 -12.67 -4.84
C LEU A 281 12.94 -13.33 -5.47
N ASP A 282 13.60 -12.65 -6.42
CA ASP A 282 14.65 -13.25 -7.25
C ASP A 282 15.94 -12.42 -7.32
N GLY A 283 15.98 -11.28 -6.64
CA GLY A 283 17.14 -10.38 -6.61
C GLY A 283 17.23 -9.49 -7.83
N SER A 284 16.18 -9.42 -8.64
CA SER A 284 16.15 -8.57 -9.84
C SER A 284 16.24 -7.08 -9.53
N VAL A 285 15.95 -6.66 -8.29
CA VAL A 285 16.02 -5.27 -7.84
C VAL A 285 17.21 -5.03 -6.91
N GLY A 286 17.27 -5.75 -5.80
CA GLY A 286 18.25 -5.57 -4.73
C GLY A 286 19.52 -6.39 -4.90
N GLY A 287 19.62 -7.26 -5.92
CA GLY A 287 20.77 -8.15 -6.14
C GLY A 287 20.82 -9.37 -5.22
N MET A 288 19.87 -9.48 -4.28
CA MET A 288 19.72 -10.59 -3.33
C MET A 288 18.35 -11.25 -3.56
N GLY A 289 18.32 -12.54 -3.87
CA GLY A 289 17.05 -13.27 -3.97
C GLY A 289 16.44 -13.52 -2.61
N ASP A 290 15.10 -13.50 -2.54
CA ASP A 290 14.33 -13.67 -1.30
C ASP A 290 14.74 -12.64 -0.23
N ALA A 291 14.67 -11.36 -0.63
CA ALA A 291 15.11 -10.22 0.18
C ALA A 291 14.05 -9.12 0.23
N TYR A 292 14.10 -8.33 1.30
CA TYR A 292 13.18 -7.23 1.55
C TYR A 292 13.90 -5.89 1.39
N ILE A 293 13.33 -5.00 0.57
CA ILE A 293 13.76 -3.62 0.42
C ILE A 293 12.94 -2.76 1.38
N LEU A 294 13.63 -2.15 2.34
CA LEU A 294 13.04 -1.43 3.47
C LEU A 294 13.49 0.02 3.46
N ILE A 295 12.72 0.90 4.12
CA ILE A 295 13.10 2.30 4.28
C ILE A 295 14.35 2.45 5.15
N HIS A 296 15.27 3.29 4.68
CA HIS A 296 16.52 3.65 5.34
C HIS A 296 16.89 5.11 5.03
N ASP A 297 16.06 6.05 5.48
CA ASP A 297 16.17 7.50 5.22
C ASP A 297 16.86 8.29 6.36
N GLY A 298 17.32 7.57 7.39
CA GLY A 298 17.92 8.07 8.62
C GLY A 298 16.91 8.31 9.76
N GLU A 299 15.75 8.89 9.46
CA GLU A 299 14.74 9.25 10.47
C GLU A 299 13.75 8.10 10.76
N ASN A 300 13.34 7.41 9.71
CA ASN A 300 12.30 6.38 9.68
C ASN A 300 12.87 5.00 9.36
N ASP A 301 14.18 4.80 9.56
CA ASP A 301 14.84 3.52 9.30
C ASP A 301 14.07 2.34 9.87
N SER A 302 13.89 1.29 9.08
CA SER A 302 13.25 0.07 9.55
C SER A 302 14.10 -0.61 10.63
N VAL A 303 13.47 -0.99 11.73
CA VAL A 303 14.07 -1.81 12.80
C VAL A 303 14.49 -3.21 12.32
N ALA A 304 13.92 -3.68 11.20
CA ALA A 304 14.31 -4.92 10.55
C ALA A 304 15.69 -4.83 9.87
N THR A 305 16.20 -3.61 9.62
CA THR A 305 17.54 -3.40 9.06
C THR A 305 18.61 -3.92 10.02
N ASP A 306 19.54 -4.72 9.50
CA ASP A 306 20.63 -5.37 10.22
C ASP A 306 21.95 -5.17 9.47
N GLU A 307 23.03 -4.84 10.19
CA GLU A 307 24.33 -4.54 9.58
C GLU A 307 24.99 -5.75 8.90
N VAL A 308 24.58 -6.98 9.25
CA VAL A 308 25.14 -8.21 8.70
C VAL A 308 24.27 -8.77 7.58
N ALA A 309 22.95 -8.73 7.77
CA ALA A 309 22.00 -9.32 6.83
C ALA A 309 21.54 -8.36 5.72
N CYS A 310 21.89 -7.08 5.80
CA CYS A 310 21.44 -6.07 4.86
C CYS A 310 22.57 -5.32 4.16
N GLU A 311 22.36 -4.99 2.89
CA GLU A 311 23.12 -3.99 2.15
C GLU A 311 22.39 -2.64 2.20
N ILE A 312 23.08 -1.60 2.66
CA ILE A 312 22.53 -0.25 2.66
C ILE A 312 22.72 0.36 1.27
N GLN A 313 21.65 0.94 0.73
CA GLN A 313 21.62 1.64 -0.55
C GLN A 313 21.34 3.14 -0.32
N PRO A 314 22.37 3.96 -0.04
CA PRO A 314 22.16 5.35 0.37
C PRO A 314 21.44 6.21 -0.67
N SER A 315 21.67 5.97 -1.97
CA SER A 315 21.01 6.72 -3.04
C SER A 315 19.52 6.38 -3.19
N TRP A 316 19.08 5.27 -2.60
CA TRP A 316 17.70 4.80 -2.63
C TRP A 316 16.94 5.19 -1.36
N ASN A 317 17.62 5.69 -0.33
CA ASN A 317 17.11 5.75 1.04
C ASN A 317 16.54 4.40 1.49
N ALA A 318 17.24 3.32 1.17
CA ALA A 318 16.76 1.96 1.40
C ALA A 318 17.85 1.04 1.94
N SER A 319 17.42 -0.05 2.55
CA SER A 319 18.23 -1.22 2.87
C SER A 319 17.65 -2.44 2.15
N VAL A 320 18.51 -3.32 1.65
CA VAL A 320 18.12 -4.61 1.04
C VAL A 320 18.54 -5.71 2.01
N CYS A 321 17.56 -6.42 2.58
CA CYS A 321 17.77 -7.31 3.72
C CYS A 321 17.35 -8.74 3.39
N THR A 322 18.23 -9.71 3.62
CA THR A 322 17.89 -11.13 3.52
C THR A 322 17.23 -11.67 4.78
N GLY A 323 16.44 -12.73 4.59
CA GLY A 323 15.72 -13.42 5.66
C GLY A 323 14.30 -12.89 5.84
N ASP A 324 13.55 -13.59 6.68
CA ASP A 324 12.12 -13.35 6.86
C ASP A 324 11.83 -12.01 7.55
N VAL A 325 10.99 -11.19 6.92
CA VAL A 325 10.54 -9.88 7.42
C VAL A 325 9.02 -9.84 7.42
N GLY A 326 8.45 -9.70 8.61
CA GLY A 326 7.01 -9.52 8.80
C GLY A 326 6.67 -8.20 9.48
N ARG A 327 5.50 -8.18 10.10
CA ARG A 327 5.00 -7.01 10.85
C ARG A 327 4.95 -7.26 12.33
N LEU A 328 5.21 -6.19 13.07
CA LEU A 328 5.11 -6.11 14.52
C LEU A 328 4.06 -5.07 14.90
N TYR A 329 3.13 -5.44 15.78
CA TYR A 329 2.14 -4.53 16.35
C TYR A 329 2.24 -4.45 17.87
N PHE A 330 1.91 -3.27 18.43
CA PHE A 330 1.93 -2.97 19.87
C PHE A 330 0.52 -2.74 20.44
N ARG A 331 -0.44 -3.62 20.14
CA ARG A 331 -1.84 -3.51 20.59
C ARG A 331 -2.39 -4.86 21.03
N ALA A 332 -3.14 -4.87 22.13
CA ALA A 332 -3.82 -6.06 22.63
C ALA A 332 -5.08 -6.32 21.81
N GLY A 333 -5.20 -7.47 21.15
CA GLY A 333 -6.46 -8.19 20.87
C GLY A 333 -7.70 -7.44 20.35
N GLN A 334 -7.60 -6.17 19.98
CA GLN A 334 -8.63 -5.35 19.34
C GLN A 334 -8.12 -5.00 17.96
N ILE A 335 -8.02 -6.03 17.12
CA ILE A 335 -8.39 -5.82 15.73
C ILE A 335 -9.86 -5.39 15.78
N ALA A 336 -10.21 -4.30 15.11
CA ALA A 336 -11.60 -3.92 14.92
C ALA A 336 -12.41 -5.18 14.62
N SER A 337 -13.44 -5.43 15.41
CA SER A 337 -14.29 -6.63 15.34
C SER A 337 -14.53 -7.02 13.88
N LEU A 338 -14.24 -8.27 13.50
CA LEU A 338 -14.74 -8.81 12.25
C LEU A 338 -16.26 -8.56 12.24
N PRO A 339 -16.83 -8.06 11.13
CA PRO A 339 -18.25 -8.19 10.98
C PRO A 339 -18.56 -9.68 10.75
N THR A 340 -19.71 -10.10 11.28
CA THR A 340 -20.26 -11.46 11.22
C THR A 340 -20.17 -12.04 9.81
N PRO A 341 -19.93 -13.35 9.62
CA PRO A 341 -20.06 -13.98 8.30
C PRO A 341 -21.42 -13.59 7.67
N GLY A 342 -21.40 -12.90 6.52
CA GLY A 342 -22.61 -12.37 5.87
C GLY A 342 -22.76 -10.84 5.85
N THR A 343 -21.72 -10.07 6.21
CA THR A 343 -21.69 -8.62 5.95
C THR A 343 -20.94 -8.29 4.66
N LEU A 344 -21.46 -7.33 3.90
CA LEU A 344 -20.95 -6.83 2.62
C LEU A 344 -19.40 -6.77 2.58
N ARG A 345 -18.81 -7.47 1.60
CA ARG A 345 -17.40 -7.32 1.23
C ARG A 345 -17.17 -5.84 0.86
N GLY A 346 -16.45 -5.09 1.69
CA GLY A 346 -16.16 -3.66 1.47
C GLY A 346 -16.25 -2.76 2.72
N GLY A 347 -16.80 -3.24 3.84
CA GLY A 347 -16.96 -2.44 5.06
C GLY A 347 -15.83 -2.63 6.09
N PHE A 348 -14.61 -2.13 5.84
CA PHE A 348 -13.66 -1.93 6.94
C PHE A 348 -13.93 -0.58 7.62
N GLY A 349 -14.43 -0.65 8.85
CA GLY A 349 -14.65 0.50 9.71
C GLY A 349 -13.34 1.12 10.20
N PHE A 350 -12.68 1.91 9.34
CA PHE A 350 -11.90 3.03 9.84
C PHE A 350 -12.91 4.12 10.22
N GLY A 351 -12.96 4.46 11.51
CA GLY A 351 -13.94 5.38 12.06
C GLY A 351 -13.89 6.77 11.41
N PHE A 352 -14.74 6.96 10.41
CA PHE A 352 -15.42 8.23 10.15
C PHE A 352 -16.90 7.93 9.97
N VAL A 353 -17.64 8.08 11.07
CA VAL A 353 -19.10 8.16 11.02
C VAL A 353 -19.44 9.30 10.06
N ARG A 354 -20.07 9.02 8.90
CA ARG A 354 -20.79 10.05 8.14
C ARG A 354 -21.70 10.76 9.15
N PRO A 355 -21.60 12.08 9.39
CA PRO A 355 -22.53 12.72 10.28
C PRO A 355 -23.91 12.60 9.63
N THR A 356 -24.74 11.71 10.15
CA THR A 356 -26.18 11.83 9.97
C THR A 356 -26.54 13.17 10.59
N PHE A 357 -26.83 14.17 9.76
CA PHE A 357 -27.37 15.43 10.25
C PHE A 357 -28.69 15.07 10.96
N PRO A 358 -28.84 15.36 12.27
CA PRO A 358 -30.13 15.24 12.90
C PRO A 358 -31.10 16.22 12.22
N PRO A 359 -32.41 15.94 12.22
CA PRO A 359 -33.39 16.93 11.79
C PRO A 359 -33.17 18.26 12.54
N PRO A 360 -33.46 19.41 11.90
CA PRO A 360 -33.19 20.72 12.49
C PRO A 360 -33.88 20.84 13.86
N GLY A 361 -33.12 20.99 14.94
CA GLY A 361 -33.65 21.27 16.29
C GLY A 361 -33.19 20.36 17.44
N ALA A 362 -32.47 19.27 17.19
CA ALA A 362 -31.91 18.45 18.27
C ALA A 362 -30.58 19.03 18.79
N ALA A 363 -30.55 19.46 20.05
CA ALA A 363 -29.32 19.86 20.73
C ALA A 363 -28.35 18.67 20.79
N ARG A 364 -27.18 18.78 20.14
CA ARG A 364 -26.10 17.80 20.26
C ARG A 364 -25.51 17.88 21.67
N ALA A 365 -25.50 16.76 22.40
CA ALA A 365 -24.57 16.60 23.51
C ALA A 365 -23.14 16.75 22.96
N ALA A 366 -22.29 17.51 23.66
CA ALA A 366 -20.89 17.65 23.26
C ALA A 366 -20.25 16.26 23.17
N PRO A 367 -19.56 15.92 22.06
CA PRO A 367 -18.85 14.65 21.98
C PRO A 367 -17.85 14.59 23.14
N ALA A 368 -17.85 13.47 23.87
CA ALA A 368 -16.84 13.21 24.89
C ALA A 368 -15.46 13.37 24.24
N ALA A 369 -14.53 14.03 24.94
CA ALA A 369 -13.16 14.15 24.47
C ALA A 369 -12.61 12.73 24.19
N PRO A 370 -11.94 12.51 23.04
CA PRO A 370 -11.33 11.23 22.77
C PRO A 370 -10.37 10.88 23.92
N PRO A 371 -10.29 9.58 24.29
CA PRO A 371 -9.35 9.15 25.32
C PRO A 371 -7.94 9.61 24.95
N ALA A 372 -7.15 9.98 25.96
CA ALA A 372 -5.76 10.38 25.74
C ALA A 372 -5.03 9.25 25.00
N PRO A 373 -4.18 9.58 23.99
CA PRO A 373 -3.42 8.56 23.29
C PRO A 373 -2.55 7.79 24.30
N PRO A 374 -2.38 6.47 24.12
CA PRO A 374 -1.51 5.69 24.98
C PRO A 374 -0.08 6.22 24.90
N ALA A 375 0.70 6.02 25.97
CA ALA A 375 2.11 6.40 25.99
C ALA A 375 2.85 5.84 24.75
N PRO A 376 3.84 6.58 24.21
CA PRO A 376 4.56 6.15 23.03
C PRO A 376 5.32 4.84 23.25
N VAL A 377 5.65 4.19 22.14
CA VAL A 377 6.55 3.03 22.10
C VAL A 377 7.72 3.40 21.21
N ALA A 378 8.93 3.09 21.66
CA ALA A 378 10.12 3.06 20.84
C ALA A 378 10.74 1.66 20.91
N LEU A 379 11.52 1.31 19.90
CA LEU A 379 12.32 0.09 19.89
C LEU A 379 13.79 0.47 19.95
N ALA A 380 14.61 -0.30 20.67
CA ALA A 380 16.06 -0.16 20.65
C ALA A 380 16.73 -1.46 20.23
N ARG A 381 17.66 -1.36 19.28
CA ARG A 381 18.42 -2.49 18.74
C ARG A 381 19.79 -2.00 18.26
N ASN A 382 20.85 -2.74 18.58
CA ASN A 382 22.23 -2.42 18.19
C ASN A 382 22.67 -0.98 18.54
N GLY A 383 22.23 -0.47 19.70
CA GLY A 383 22.56 0.89 20.14
C GLY A 383 21.81 2.02 19.42
N LYS A 384 20.86 1.69 18.54
CA LYS A 384 19.98 2.64 17.85
C LYS A 384 18.56 2.55 18.37
N GLU A 385 17.94 3.70 18.56
CA GLU A 385 16.51 3.83 18.87
C GLU A 385 15.71 4.09 17.58
N PHE A 386 14.56 3.43 17.47
CA PHE A 386 13.62 3.48 16.37
C PHE A 386 12.27 3.98 16.88
N LYS A 387 11.78 5.07 16.28
CA LYS A 387 10.48 5.65 16.64
C LYS A 387 9.35 4.83 16.01
N ILE A 388 8.38 4.40 16.82
CA ILE A 388 7.22 3.67 16.33
C ILE A 388 6.02 4.60 16.20
N THR A 389 5.47 4.68 14.99
CA THR A 389 4.23 5.41 14.72
C THR A 389 3.03 4.47 14.68
N ALA A 390 1.92 4.89 15.27
CA ALA A 390 0.64 4.17 15.29
C ALA A 390 0.68 2.70 15.75
N ASN A 391 1.67 2.32 16.56
CA ASN A 391 1.84 0.98 17.13
C ASN A 391 2.08 -0.12 16.09
N GLN A 392 2.79 0.18 14.99
CA GLN A 392 3.20 -0.84 14.02
C GLN A 392 4.63 -0.59 13.49
N SER A 393 5.30 -1.66 13.08
CA SER A 393 6.61 -1.63 12.41
C SER A 393 6.81 -2.87 11.54
N THR A 394 7.84 -2.88 10.70
CA THR A 394 8.40 -4.11 10.15
C THR A 394 9.35 -4.76 11.16
N VAL A 395 9.54 -6.07 11.10
CA VAL A 395 10.48 -6.79 11.99
C VAL A 395 11.09 -7.98 11.27
N ARG A 396 12.37 -8.24 11.53
CA ARG A 396 13.08 -9.37 10.94
C ARG A 396 13.11 -10.55 11.91
N ALA A 397 12.94 -11.76 11.39
CA ALA A 397 13.10 -12.98 12.17
C ALA A 397 14.54 -13.10 12.73
N GLY A 398 14.66 -13.72 13.89
CA GLY A 398 15.93 -14.01 14.54
C GLY A 398 16.58 -12.83 15.26
N THR A 399 15.84 -11.74 15.50
CA THR A 399 16.37 -10.54 16.18
C THR A 399 15.98 -10.46 17.65
N GLU A 400 16.85 -9.86 18.47
CA GLU A 400 16.55 -9.44 19.83
C GLU A 400 16.37 -7.91 19.85
N ILE A 401 15.28 -7.42 20.45
CA ILE A 401 14.86 -6.02 20.42
C ILE A 401 14.43 -5.57 21.81
N GLN A 402 14.87 -4.41 22.26
CA GLN A 402 14.35 -3.81 23.48
C GLN A 402 13.11 -2.94 23.20
N VAL A 403 12.06 -3.10 24.00
CA VAL A 403 10.83 -2.29 23.91
C VAL A 403 10.85 -1.21 24.99
N LEU A 404 10.84 0.06 24.56
CA LEU A 404 10.88 1.23 25.43
C LEU A 404 9.49 1.87 25.48
N THR A 405 8.84 1.83 26.64
CA THR A 405 7.51 2.43 26.82
C THR A 405 7.16 2.65 28.29
N GLU A 406 6.38 3.70 28.58
CA GLU A 406 5.81 3.98 29.91
C GLU A 406 4.43 3.30 30.11
N ARG A 407 3.98 2.48 29.16
CA ARG A 407 2.72 1.75 29.30
C ARG A 407 2.78 0.77 30.49
N GLU A 408 1.68 0.68 31.22
CA GLU A 408 1.45 -0.34 32.25
C GLU A 408 1.21 -1.73 31.64
N GLU A 409 0.61 -1.75 30.43
CA GLU A 409 0.33 -2.96 29.67
C GLU A 409 0.71 -2.75 28.19
N VAL A 410 1.36 -3.73 27.60
CA VAL A 410 1.64 -3.78 26.16
C VAL A 410 1.32 -5.17 25.64
N SER A 411 0.76 -5.24 24.44
CA SER A 411 0.72 -6.51 23.71
C SER A 411 1.53 -6.42 22.45
N LEU A 412 2.27 -7.48 22.20
CA LEU A 412 3.09 -7.65 21.02
C LEU A 412 2.41 -8.69 20.13
N SER A 413 2.35 -8.43 18.83
CA SER A 413 1.91 -9.44 17.87
C SER A 413 2.71 -9.41 16.58
N LEU A 414 2.92 -10.61 16.02
CA LEU A 414 3.62 -10.85 14.76
C LEU A 414 2.63 -11.34 13.70
N THR A 415 2.82 -10.84 12.47
CA THR A 415 2.09 -11.26 11.27
C THR A 415 3.04 -11.27 10.08
N GLU A 416 2.64 -11.96 9.00
CA GLU A 416 3.35 -11.94 7.71
C GLU A 416 4.78 -12.51 7.82
N MET A 417 4.95 -13.58 8.59
CA MET A 417 6.22 -14.26 8.79
C MET A 417 6.11 -15.75 8.49
N ASP A 418 7.24 -16.38 8.22
CA ASP A 418 7.32 -17.82 7.98
C ASP A 418 7.06 -18.64 9.25
N GLN A 419 6.57 -19.87 9.05
CA GLN A 419 6.42 -20.82 10.15
C GLN A 419 7.78 -21.12 10.79
N GLY A 420 7.86 -20.98 12.12
CA GLY A 420 9.07 -21.19 12.90
C GLY A 420 9.93 -19.94 13.08
N SER A 421 9.60 -18.84 12.39
CA SER A 421 10.23 -17.55 12.65
C SER A 421 9.95 -17.05 14.06
N TRP A 422 10.90 -16.32 14.61
CA TRP A 422 10.84 -15.85 15.99
C TRP A 422 11.46 -14.47 16.16
N VAL A 423 11.01 -13.75 17.18
CA VAL A 423 11.61 -12.49 17.63
C VAL A 423 11.68 -12.50 19.16
N ILE A 424 12.80 -12.04 19.71
CA ILE A 424 12.96 -11.88 21.16
C ILE A 424 12.82 -10.40 21.54
N PHE A 425 12.06 -10.14 22.59
CA PHE A 425 11.86 -8.81 23.15
C PHE A 425 12.37 -8.73 24.59
N GLU A 426 13.12 -7.67 24.89
CA GLU A 426 13.42 -7.25 26.26
C GLU A 426 12.45 -6.12 26.68
N LEU A 427 11.79 -6.28 27.82
CA LEU A 427 10.86 -5.29 28.37
C LEU A 427 11.27 -4.88 29.80
N PRO A 428 12.05 -3.80 29.96
CA PRO A 428 12.47 -3.29 31.27
C PRO A 428 11.31 -2.85 32.16
N GLY A 429 11.31 -3.32 33.41
CA GLY A 429 10.31 -3.01 34.43
C GLY A 429 8.95 -3.68 34.20
N PHE A 430 8.85 -4.65 33.29
CA PHE A 430 7.70 -5.55 33.18
C PHE A 430 7.91 -6.79 34.06
N ALA A 431 6.85 -7.33 34.64
CA ALA A 431 6.94 -8.44 35.59
C ALA A 431 6.08 -9.66 35.24
N SER A 432 5.08 -9.51 34.37
CA SER A 432 4.15 -10.60 34.07
C SER A 432 3.80 -10.71 32.59
N ALA A 433 3.52 -11.95 32.16
CA ALA A 433 3.02 -12.28 30.84
C ALA A 433 1.69 -13.04 30.97
N ALA A 434 0.71 -12.69 30.15
CA ALA A 434 -0.62 -13.30 30.18
C ALA A 434 -0.65 -14.72 29.58
N SER A 435 0.35 -15.08 28.77
CA SER A 435 0.46 -16.37 28.08
C SER A 435 1.92 -16.75 27.84
N GLY A 436 2.15 -17.89 27.20
CA GLY A 436 3.48 -18.41 26.89
C GLY A 436 4.11 -19.22 28.04
N THR A 437 5.05 -20.09 27.69
CA THR A 437 5.73 -20.97 28.65
C THR A 437 6.85 -20.22 29.40
N GLN A 438 6.82 -20.25 30.73
CA GLN A 438 7.92 -19.73 31.54
C GLN A 438 9.16 -20.63 31.40
N GLN A 439 10.29 -20.03 31.05
CA GLN A 439 11.57 -20.71 30.93
C GLN A 439 12.45 -20.45 32.15
N GLY A 440 13.33 -21.41 32.46
CA GLY A 440 14.22 -21.34 33.62
C GLY A 440 15.46 -20.46 33.42
N SER A 441 15.80 -20.13 32.17
CA SER A 441 16.95 -19.29 31.82
C SER A 441 16.77 -18.63 30.45
N MET A 442 17.60 -17.62 30.19
CA MET A 442 17.66 -16.97 28.88
C MET A 442 18.06 -17.94 27.77
N ASP A 443 19.00 -18.85 28.04
CA ASP A 443 19.42 -19.88 27.08
C ASP A 443 18.30 -20.88 26.78
N ALA A 444 17.53 -21.28 27.81
CA ALA A 444 16.35 -22.13 27.60
C ALA A 444 15.32 -21.43 26.70
N MET A 445 15.10 -20.12 26.91
CA MET A 445 14.18 -19.34 26.09
C MET A 445 14.67 -19.19 24.64
N ARG A 446 15.96 -18.91 24.41
CA ARG A 446 16.54 -18.86 23.06
C ARG A 446 16.38 -20.17 22.30
N ASN A 447 16.50 -21.30 22.98
CA ASN A 447 16.35 -22.63 22.40
C ASN A 447 14.88 -23.12 22.32
N ALA A 448 13.93 -22.43 22.94
CA ALA A 448 12.52 -22.81 22.89
C ALA A 448 11.97 -22.68 21.46
N ASN A 449 11.13 -23.63 21.04
CA ASN A 449 10.44 -23.64 19.75
C ASN A 449 8.97 -23.17 19.87
N GLU A 450 8.62 -22.55 20.99
CA GLU A 450 7.29 -22.04 21.28
C GLU A 450 7.38 -20.65 21.92
N THR A 451 6.26 -19.91 21.85
CA THR A 451 6.15 -18.62 22.52
C THR A 451 6.38 -18.78 24.03
N SER A 452 7.37 -18.07 24.55
CA SER A 452 7.89 -18.28 25.89
C SER A 452 8.42 -17.00 26.52
N TRP A 453 8.62 -17.02 27.83
CA TRP A 453 9.11 -15.87 28.57
C TRP A 453 10.07 -16.26 29.69
N PHE A 454 10.97 -15.35 30.05
CA PHE A 454 11.93 -15.49 31.13
C PHE A 454 12.05 -14.17 31.90
N ARG A 455 12.03 -14.25 33.23
CA ARG A 455 12.27 -13.08 34.08
C ARG A 455 13.75 -13.01 34.47
N GLY A 456 14.45 -12.00 33.95
CA GLY A 456 15.87 -11.79 34.18
C GLY A 456 16.12 -10.41 34.78
N GLY A 457 16.49 -10.36 36.06
CA GLY A 457 16.72 -9.09 36.76
C GLY A 457 15.44 -8.25 36.87
N ASP A 458 15.50 -7.02 36.39
CA ASP A 458 14.40 -6.04 36.34
C ASP A 458 13.63 -6.06 35.02
N ALA A 459 13.98 -6.94 34.07
CA ALA A 459 13.33 -7.05 32.76
C ALA A 459 12.58 -8.38 32.60
N LEU A 460 11.51 -8.31 31.80
CA LEU A 460 10.83 -9.48 31.27
C LEU A 460 11.31 -9.71 29.83
N TRP A 461 11.83 -10.90 29.57
CA TRP A 461 12.28 -11.33 28.25
C TRP A 461 11.22 -12.23 27.63
N ILE A 462 10.89 -12.00 26.37
CA ILE A 462 9.85 -12.70 25.64
C ILE A 462 10.42 -13.23 24.34
N LYS A 463 10.11 -14.49 23.98
CA LYS A 463 10.30 -15.00 22.63
C LYS A 463 8.92 -15.24 22.03
N LEU A 464 8.57 -14.48 21.00
CA LEU A 464 7.42 -14.79 20.15
C LEU A 464 7.86 -15.75 19.05
N VAL A 465 7.16 -16.86 18.88
CA VAL A 465 7.40 -17.85 17.83
C VAL A 465 6.16 -18.01 16.98
N VAL A 466 6.31 -17.91 15.67
CA VAL A 466 5.26 -18.10 14.68
C VAL A 466 5.00 -19.60 14.52
N SER A 467 3.88 -20.08 15.02
CA SER A 467 3.54 -21.52 15.01
C SER A 467 2.84 -21.98 13.74
N GLU A 468 2.20 -21.07 13.02
CA GLU A 468 1.39 -21.34 11.84
C GLU A 468 2.00 -20.69 10.60
N ALA A 469 1.91 -21.38 9.47
CA ALA A 469 2.33 -20.84 8.18
C ALA A 469 1.52 -19.60 7.78
N LEU A 470 2.13 -18.73 6.99
CA LEU A 470 1.46 -17.57 6.42
C LEU A 470 0.22 -18.00 5.62
N ILE A 471 -0.92 -17.40 5.95
CA ILE A 471 -2.18 -17.63 5.24
C ILE A 471 -2.36 -16.52 4.21
N MET A 472 -2.44 -16.91 2.94
CA MET A 472 -2.85 -16.05 1.85
C MET A 472 -4.37 -16.13 1.63
N PRO A 473 -5.05 -15.02 1.30
CA PRO A 473 -4.49 -13.67 1.21
C PRO A 473 -4.23 -13.06 2.61
N ILE A 474 -3.26 -12.15 2.66
CA ILE A 474 -2.91 -11.43 3.89
C ILE A 474 -4.04 -10.50 4.25
N ARG A 475 -4.56 -10.66 5.47
CA ARG A 475 -5.63 -9.83 6.01
C ARG A 475 -5.13 -9.07 7.23
N PRO A 476 -5.69 -7.89 7.51
CA PRO A 476 -5.30 -7.11 8.70
C PRO A 476 -5.50 -7.87 10.01
N SER A 477 -6.38 -8.88 10.02
CA SER A 477 -6.68 -9.71 11.20
C SER A 477 -5.78 -10.93 11.38
N ASN A 478 -4.90 -11.25 10.43
CA ASN A 478 -4.13 -12.49 10.45
C ASN A 478 -2.97 -12.38 11.45
N THR A 479 -3.26 -12.64 12.73
CA THR A 479 -2.23 -12.70 13.79
C THR A 479 -1.64 -14.10 13.89
N GLN A 480 -0.32 -14.22 13.80
CA GLN A 480 0.39 -15.51 13.85
C GLN A 480 1.01 -15.82 15.21
N ALA A 481 1.39 -14.79 15.97
CA ALA A 481 1.85 -14.93 17.35
C ALA A 481 1.49 -13.67 18.13
N SER A 482 1.08 -13.80 19.39
CA SER A 482 0.82 -12.65 20.25
C SER A 482 0.98 -12.96 21.74
N ILE A 483 1.27 -11.92 22.52
CA ILE A 483 1.39 -11.99 23.98
C ILE A 483 1.11 -10.63 24.60
N THR A 484 0.43 -10.63 25.75
CA THR A 484 0.15 -9.43 26.56
C THR A 484 1.02 -9.44 27.81
N LEU A 485 1.59 -8.29 28.14
CA LEU A 485 2.61 -8.10 29.16
C LEU A 485 2.24 -6.92 30.06
N SER A 486 2.49 -7.03 31.36
CA SER A 486 2.25 -5.95 32.31
C SER A 486 3.37 -5.77 33.35
N ARG A 487 3.43 -4.55 33.90
CA ARG A 487 4.39 -4.12 34.92
C ARG A 487 4.19 -4.79 36.28
#